data_AF-A0A520PR81-F1
#
_entry.id   AF-A0A520PR81-F1
#
_cell.length_a   1.000
_cell.length_b   1.000
_cell.length_c   1.000
_cell.angle_alpha   90.00
_cell.angle_beta   90.00
_cell.angle_gamma   90.00
#
_symmetry.space_group_name_H-M   'P 1'
#
loop_
_entity.id
_entity.type
_entity.pdbx_description
1 polymer ?
#
loop_
_entity_poly.entity_id
_entity_poly.type
_entity_poly.pdbx_seq_one_letter_code
_entity_poly.pdbx_strand_id
1 'polypeptide(L)'
;MAFGGAVGCTSGYDSGAPDDKQASDLEPAEAQTACESYVAYIDAKIGAAERAERACVFRALFRTTSPEDCEANVTSCLADPPPDGFDVDCSDPFVSPFCQATVGQVEACVTADTEIYLDYVRAPTCAAAGNLPELERLLAVPPPPMECEILRSVCPSLGDGFYGGR
;
A
#
# COMPACT_ATOMS: atom_id res chain seq x y z
N MET A 1 -32.94 24.05 1.16
CA MET A 1 -31.58 24.61 1.26
C MET A 1 -30.70 23.68 0.45
N ALA A 2 -30.06 24.22 -0.58
CA ALA A 2 -29.28 23.44 -1.54
C ALA A 2 -27.92 23.09 -0.94
N PHE A 3 -27.60 21.80 -0.84
CA PHE A 3 -26.23 21.34 -0.63
C PHE A 3 -25.56 21.26 -2.00
N GLY A 4 -24.90 22.34 -2.38
CA GLY A 4 -24.01 22.41 -3.52
C GLY A 4 -22.56 22.51 -3.05
N GLY A 5 -21.68 21.75 -3.70
CA GLY A 5 -20.23 21.74 -3.49
C GLY A 5 -19.80 20.58 -2.58
N ALA A 6 -18.99 19.62 -2.99
CA ALA A 6 -17.98 19.63 -4.03
C ALA A 6 -18.01 18.35 -4.87
N VAL A 7 -17.78 18.51 -6.17
CA VAL A 7 -17.16 17.47 -7.00
C VAL A 7 -15.72 17.38 -6.51
N GLY A 8 -15.48 16.56 -5.48
CA GLY A 8 -14.15 16.29 -4.98
C GLY A 8 -13.43 15.42 -5.99
N CYS A 9 -12.35 15.90 -6.58
CA CYS A 9 -11.41 15.05 -7.28
C CYS A 9 -10.80 14.09 -6.25
N THR A 10 -11.34 12.88 -6.15
CA THR A 10 -10.88 11.81 -5.25
C THR A 10 -9.56 11.25 -5.79
N SER A 11 -8.43 11.91 -5.50
CA SER A 11 -7.11 11.30 -5.75
C SER A 11 -6.65 10.38 -4.60
N GLY A 12 -7.36 10.41 -3.47
CA GLY A 12 -7.08 9.62 -2.27
C GLY A 12 -8.01 8.44 -2.06
N TYR A 13 -7.64 7.58 -1.12
CA TYR A 13 -8.48 6.52 -0.59
C TYR A 13 -9.70 7.13 0.13
N ASP A 14 -10.87 6.55 -0.08
CA ASP A 14 -12.15 6.96 0.51
C ASP A 14 -12.85 5.69 1.04
N SER A 15 -13.10 5.65 2.35
CA SER A 15 -13.75 4.54 3.03
C SER A 15 -15.27 4.56 2.88
N GLY A 16 -15.86 5.68 2.49
CA GLY A 16 -17.30 5.94 2.47
C GLY A 16 -17.90 6.30 3.82
N ALA A 17 -17.11 6.34 4.90
CA ALA A 17 -17.55 6.75 6.23
C ALA A 17 -17.37 8.28 6.43
N PRO A 18 -18.11 8.93 7.34
CA PRO A 18 -17.98 10.37 7.57
C PRO A 18 -16.59 10.75 8.12
N ASP A 19 -15.92 11.72 7.50
CA ASP A 19 -14.55 12.14 7.82
C ASP A 19 -14.34 12.55 9.29
N ASP A 20 -15.38 13.10 9.93
CA ASP A 20 -15.37 13.59 11.31
C ASP A 20 -15.69 12.51 12.35
N LYS A 21 -16.12 11.32 11.90
CA LYS A 21 -16.35 10.16 12.75
C LYS A 21 -15.03 9.66 13.33
N GLN A 22 -15.04 9.24 14.59
CA GLN A 22 -13.87 8.59 15.18
C GLN A 22 -13.71 7.18 14.60
N ALA A 23 -12.49 6.81 14.23
CA ALA A 23 -12.25 5.52 13.58
C ALA A 23 -12.55 4.32 14.50
N SER A 24 -12.41 4.48 15.82
CA SER A 24 -12.86 3.49 16.82
C SER A 24 -14.37 3.24 16.82
N ASP A 25 -15.16 4.17 16.29
CA ASP A 25 -16.62 4.12 16.30
C ASP A 25 -17.20 3.57 15.00
N LEU A 26 -16.35 3.10 14.08
CA LEU A 26 -16.80 2.42 12.87
C LEU A 26 -17.54 1.13 13.24
N GLU A 27 -18.75 0.98 12.72
CA GLU A 27 -19.49 -0.26 12.82
C GLU A 27 -18.80 -1.34 11.97
N PRO A 28 -18.96 -2.63 12.31
CA PRO A 28 -18.31 -3.71 11.55
C PRO A 28 -18.59 -3.68 10.05
N ALA A 29 -19.81 -3.28 9.65
CA ALA A 29 -20.16 -3.15 8.23
C ALA A 29 -19.43 -1.99 7.55
N GLU A 30 -19.24 -0.86 8.23
CA GLU A 30 -18.48 0.28 7.72
C GLU A 30 -16.98 -0.06 7.63
N ALA A 31 -16.44 -0.77 8.62
CA ALA A 31 -15.06 -1.24 8.59
C ALA A 31 -14.81 -2.23 7.45
N GLN A 32 -15.77 -3.11 7.16
CA GLN A 32 -15.73 -4.00 5.99
C GLN A 32 -15.72 -3.20 4.69
N THR A 33 -16.63 -2.23 4.54
CA THR A 33 -16.67 -1.35 3.36
C THR A 33 -15.38 -0.55 3.20
N ALA A 34 -14.82 -0.03 4.30
CA ALA A 34 -13.55 0.67 4.30
C ALA A 34 -12.42 -0.21 3.74
N CYS A 35 -12.33 -1.46 4.18
CA CYS A 35 -11.33 -2.40 3.69
C CYS A 35 -11.53 -2.75 2.20
N GLU A 36 -12.77 -3.04 1.78
CA GLU A 36 -13.07 -3.34 0.37
C GLU A 36 -12.77 -2.15 -0.56
N SER A 37 -13.09 -0.93 -0.12
CA SER A 37 -12.73 0.30 -0.82
C SER A 37 -11.21 0.49 -0.91
N TYR A 38 -10.46 0.04 0.09
CA TYR A 38 -9.01 0.09 0.08
C TYR A 38 -8.42 -0.92 -0.92
N VAL A 39 -8.96 -2.14 -0.97
CA VAL A 39 -8.60 -3.14 -2.00
C VAL A 39 -8.84 -2.56 -3.40
N ALA A 40 -10.01 -1.97 -3.63
CA ALA A 40 -10.34 -1.33 -4.90
C ALA A 40 -9.41 -0.15 -5.23
N TYR A 41 -9.01 0.64 -4.22
CA TYR A 41 -8.07 1.74 -4.36
C TYR A 41 -6.68 1.26 -4.81
N ILE A 42 -6.17 0.18 -4.21
CA ILE A 42 -4.90 -0.43 -4.59
C ILE A 42 -4.97 -1.05 -5.98
N ASP A 43 -6.01 -1.82 -6.27
CA ASP A 43 -6.23 -2.44 -7.59
C ASP A 43 -6.29 -1.39 -8.72
N ALA A 44 -6.87 -0.22 -8.46
CA ALA A 44 -6.91 0.88 -9.41
C ALA A 44 -5.53 1.50 -9.68
N LYS A 45 -4.60 1.42 -8.72
CA LYS A 45 -3.25 1.99 -8.85
C LYS A 45 -2.20 0.99 -9.35
N ILE A 46 -2.31 -0.28 -9.00
CA ILE A 46 -1.38 -1.34 -9.41
C ILE A 46 -2.16 -2.61 -9.80
N GLY A 47 -2.34 -2.80 -11.11
CA GLY A 47 -3.06 -3.96 -11.62
C GLY A 47 -2.29 -5.27 -11.43
N ALA A 48 -3.00 -6.40 -11.50
CA ALA A 48 -2.43 -7.74 -11.28
C ALA A 48 -1.19 -8.05 -12.14
N ALA A 49 -1.17 -7.60 -13.41
CA ALA A 49 -0.02 -7.79 -14.30
C ALA A 49 1.23 -7.03 -13.81
N GLU A 50 1.06 -5.79 -13.33
CA GLU A 50 2.16 -5.01 -12.77
C GLU A 50 2.62 -5.61 -11.43
N ARG A 51 1.69 -6.05 -10.56
CA ARG A 51 2.04 -6.76 -9.32
C ARG A 51 2.90 -8.00 -9.58
N ALA A 52 2.50 -8.84 -10.53
CA ALA A 52 3.24 -10.02 -10.93
C ALA A 52 4.63 -9.66 -11.47
N GLU A 53 4.73 -8.64 -12.33
CA GLU A 53 6.02 -8.14 -12.84
C GLU A 53 6.94 -7.69 -11.70
N ARG A 54 6.44 -6.86 -10.78
CA ARG A 54 7.24 -6.33 -9.66
C ARG A 54 7.70 -7.45 -8.73
N ALA A 55 6.83 -8.41 -8.40
CA ALA A 55 7.21 -9.59 -7.62
C ALA A 55 8.32 -10.40 -8.30
N CYS A 56 8.24 -10.57 -9.62
CA CYS A 56 9.27 -11.26 -10.40
C CYS A 56 10.59 -10.46 -10.45
N VAL A 57 10.55 -9.14 -10.61
CA VAL A 57 11.74 -8.28 -10.58
C VAL A 57 12.44 -8.37 -9.22
N PHE A 58 11.70 -8.20 -8.12
CA PHE A 58 12.25 -8.36 -6.77
C PHE A 58 12.92 -9.74 -6.60
N ARG A 59 12.26 -10.82 -7.02
CA ARG A 59 12.81 -12.18 -6.93
C ARG A 59 14.08 -12.35 -7.77
N ALA A 60 14.13 -11.76 -8.97
CA ALA A 60 15.25 -11.87 -9.88
C ALA A 60 16.48 -11.08 -9.38
N LEU A 61 16.27 -9.90 -8.81
CA LEU A 61 17.33 -9.02 -8.30
C LEU A 61 18.22 -9.70 -7.25
N PHE A 62 17.65 -10.50 -6.36
CA PHE A 62 18.42 -11.23 -5.33
C PHE A 62 19.13 -12.49 -5.85
N ARG A 63 18.84 -12.91 -7.08
CA ARG A 63 19.33 -14.18 -7.65
C ARG A 63 20.35 -13.97 -8.77
N THR A 64 20.56 -12.74 -9.20
CA THR A 64 21.31 -12.42 -10.41
C THR A 64 22.32 -11.31 -10.14
N THR A 65 23.41 -11.32 -10.91
CA THR A 65 24.52 -10.37 -10.79
C THR A 65 24.70 -9.52 -12.05
N SER A 66 23.78 -9.63 -13.01
CA SER A 66 23.78 -8.84 -14.24
C SER A 66 22.33 -8.47 -14.63
N PRO A 67 22.12 -7.33 -15.30
CA PRO A 67 20.79 -6.95 -15.78
C PRO A 67 20.18 -7.95 -16.76
N GLU A 68 21.00 -8.53 -17.64
CA GLU A 68 20.57 -9.51 -18.65
C GLU A 68 20.04 -10.80 -18.01
N ASP A 69 20.75 -11.32 -17.00
CA ASP A 69 20.31 -12.49 -16.25
C ASP A 69 19.03 -12.19 -15.47
N CYS A 70 18.90 -10.98 -14.92
CA CYS A 70 17.69 -10.55 -14.22
C CYS A 70 16.48 -10.55 -15.16
N GLU A 71 16.59 -9.96 -16.36
CA GLU A 71 15.50 -9.93 -17.35
C GLU A 71 15.08 -11.33 -17.80
N ALA A 72 16.04 -12.24 -17.99
CA ALA A 72 15.76 -13.64 -18.31
C ALA A 72 15.00 -14.35 -17.16
N ASN A 73 15.38 -14.09 -15.90
CA ASN A 73 14.69 -14.61 -14.73
C ASN A 73 13.29 -14.04 -14.56
N VAL A 74 13.10 -12.74 -14.80
CA VAL A 74 11.77 -12.10 -14.79
C VAL A 74 10.86 -12.75 -15.84
N THR A 75 11.35 -12.91 -17.07
CA THR A 75 10.60 -13.58 -18.14
C THR A 75 10.19 -15.00 -17.76
N SER A 76 11.11 -15.77 -17.17
CA SER A 76 10.79 -17.13 -16.69
C SER A 76 9.80 -17.13 -15.53
N CYS A 77 9.87 -16.14 -14.64
CA CYS A 77 8.98 -16.01 -13.51
C CYS A 77 7.55 -15.64 -13.95
N LEU A 78 7.39 -14.80 -14.97
CA LEU A 78 6.07 -14.42 -15.49
C LEU A 78 5.28 -15.59 -16.11
N ALA A 79 5.93 -16.71 -16.44
CA ALA A 79 5.25 -17.92 -16.89
C ALA A 79 4.51 -18.65 -15.76
N ASP A 80 4.95 -18.46 -14.51
CA ASP A 80 4.35 -19.01 -13.29
C ASP A 80 4.63 -18.03 -12.13
N PRO A 81 3.90 -16.89 -12.09
CA PRO A 81 4.19 -15.84 -11.14
C PRO A 81 3.92 -16.31 -9.71
N PRO A 82 4.71 -15.83 -8.72
CA PRO A 82 4.38 -16.08 -7.32
C PRO A 82 2.99 -15.52 -6.99
N PRO A 83 2.31 -16.07 -5.96
CA PRO A 83 1.09 -15.45 -5.45
C PRO A 83 1.35 -13.98 -5.12
N ASP A 84 0.41 -13.10 -5.45
CA ASP A 84 0.56 -11.68 -5.19
C ASP A 84 0.44 -11.43 -3.69
N GLY A 85 1.54 -11.00 -3.05
CA GLY A 85 1.57 -10.62 -1.64
C GLY A 85 0.80 -9.32 -1.32
N PHE A 86 -0.17 -8.97 -2.16
CA PHE A 86 -1.03 -7.79 -2.06
C PHE A 86 -2.47 -8.15 -1.66
N ASP A 87 -2.76 -9.43 -1.43
CA ASP A 87 -4.06 -9.85 -0.89
C ASP A 87 -4.25 -9.24 0.52
N VAL A 88 -5.10 -8.23 0.61
CA VAL A 88 -5.52 -7.63 1.87
C VAL A 88 -6.63 -8.50 2.45
N ASP A 89 -6.39 -9.06 3.64
CA ASP A 89 -7.42 -9.81 4.36
C ASP A 89 -8.35 -8.85 5.12
N CYS A 90 -9.56 -8.64 4.56
CA CYS A 90 -10.59 -7.83 5.20
C CYS A 90 -11.31 -8.53 6.36
N SER A 91 -10.88 -9.72 6.78
CA SER A 91 -11.43 -10.38 7.97
C SER A 91 -10.92 -9.79 9.29
N ASP A 92 -9.80 -9.07 9.26
CA ASP A 92 -9.27 -8.32 10.39
C ASP A 92 -9.79 -6.86 10.40
N PRO A 93 -9.98 -6.25 11.59
CA PRO A 93 -10.47 -4.89 11.68
C PRO A 93 -9.47 -3.90 11.05
N PHE A 94 -9.93 -3.18 10.02
CA PHE A 94 -9.16 -2.19 9.26
C PHE A 94 -8.49 -1.12 10.14
N VAL A 95 -9.13 -0.76 11.26
CA VAL A 95 -8.57 0.17 12.27
C VAL A 95 -8.72 -0.44 13.65
N SER A 96 -7.72 -0.21 14.52
CA SER A 96 -7.79 -0.60 15.93
C SER A 96 -9.03 0.01 16.61
N PRO A 97 -9.75 -0.75 17.45
CA PRO A 97 -10.89 -0.24 18.22
C PRO A 97 -10.47 0.82 19.26
N PHE A 98 -9.18 1.07 19.45
CA PHE A 98 -8.64 2.10 20.33
C PHE A 98 -8.13 3.34 19.57
N CYS A 99 -8.30 3.40 18.25
CA CYS A 99 -7.84 4.51 17.44
C CYS A 99 -8.67 5.76 17.68
N GLN A 100 -8.03 6.80 18.21
CA GLN A 100 -8.71 8.06 18.54
C GLN A 100 -8.78 9.06 17.37
N ALA A 101 -8.15 8.74 16.25
CA ALA A 101 -8.15 9.57 15.06
C ALA A 101 -9.53 9.57 14.38
N THR A 102 -9.80 10.61 13.60
CA THR A 102 -10.99 10.64 12.74
C THR A 102 -10.76 9.81 11.48
N VAL A 103 -11.84 9.35 10.85
CA VAL A 103 -11.79 8.61 9.57
C VAL A 103 -10.99 9.38 8.53
N GLY A 104 -11.24 10.68 8.36
CA GLY A 104 -10.51 11.49 7.37
C GLY A 104 -9.00 11.60 7.65
N GLN A 105 -8.57 11.54 8.91
CA GLN A 105 -7.15 11.48 9.24
C GLN A 105 -6.53 10.14 8.86
N VAL A 106 -7.25 9.04 9.12
CA VAL A 106 -6.83 7.69 8.72
C VAL A 106 -6.73 7.60 7.20
N GLU A 107 -7.73 8.09 6.47
CA GLU A 107 -7.75 8.08 5.01
C GLU A 107 -6.60 8.87 4.39
N ALA A 108 -6.28 10.03 4.96
CA ALA A 108 -5.13 10.83 4.53
C ALA A 108 -3.80 10.08 4.74
N CYS A 109 -3.64 9.43 5.90
CA CYS A 109 -2.48 8.59 6.18
C CYS A 109 -2.38 7.41 5.20
N VAL A 110 -3.46 6.64 5.03
CA VAL A 110 -3.51 5.50 4.10
C VAL A 110 -3.21 5.92 2.67
N THR A 111 -3.74 7.06 2.23
CA THR A 111 -3.46 7.64 0.91
C THR A 111 -1.98 7.91 0.73
N ALA A 112 -1.37 8.66 1.67
CA ALA A 112 0.04 9.02 1.59
C ALA A 112 0.97 7.80 1.68
N ASP A 113 0.64 6.85 2.57
CA ASP A 113 1.43 5.63 2.77
C ASP A 113 1.38 4.73 1.52
N THR A 114 0.20 4.62 0.91
CA THR A 114 0.03 3.88 -0.34
C THR A 114 0.86 4.46 -1.48
N GLU A 115 0.89 5.78 -1.62
CA GLU A 115 1.67 6.42 -2.69
C GLU A 115 3.18 6.18 -2.51
N ILE A 116 3.67 6.33 -1.28
CA ILE A 116 5.06 6.00 -0.94
C ILE A 116 5.36 4.52 -1.19
N TYR A 117 4.46 3.62 -0.81
CA TYR A 117 4.63 2.19 -1.00
C TYR A 117 4.65 1.80 -2.47
N LEU A 118 3.77 2.37 -3.29
CA LEU A 118 3.76 2.12 -4.73
C LEU A 118 5.03 2.59 -5.41
N ASP A 119 5.54 3.76 -5.02
CA ASP A 119 6.84 4.26 -5.51
C ASP A 119 7.98 3.32 -5.10
N TYR A 120 7.98 2.86 -3.84
CA TYR A 120 8.94 1.89 -3.34
C TYR A 120 8.89 0.55 -4.10
N VAL A 121 7.71 0.01 -4.36
CA VAL A 121 7.55 -1.24 -5.12
C VAL A 121 7.96 -1.08 -6.59
N ARG A 122 7.73 0.11 -7.17
CA ARG A 122 8.06 0.42 -8.57
C ARG A 122 9.52 0.75 -8.80
N ALA A 123 10.25 1.20 -7.78
CA ALA A 123 11.62 1.66 -7.92
C ALA A 123 12.62 0.57 -8.36
N PRO A 124 12.56 -0.68 -7.88
CA PRO A 124 13.49 -1.72 -8.31
C PRO A 124 13.29 -2.11 -9.77
N THR A 125 14.42 -2.14 -10.50
CA THR A 125 14.49 -2.59 -11.89
C THR A 125 15.71 -3.48 -12.07
N CYS A 126 15.71 -4.34 -13.10
CA CYS A 126 16.85 -5.20 -13.40
C CYS A 126 18.17 -4.47 -13.67
N ALA A 127 18.14 -3.16 -13.94
CA ALA A 127 19.33 -2.33 -14.06
C ALA A 127 20.18 -2.31 -12.76
N ALA A 128 19.57 -2.58 -11.60
CA ALA A 128 20.27 -2.65 -10.32
C ALA A 128 20.95 -4.01 -10.06
N ALA A 129 20.71 -5.03 -10.90
CA ALA A 129 21.30 -6.36 -10.72
C ALA A 129 22.83 -6.31 -10.80
N GLY A 130 23.50 -6.86 -9.77
CA GLY A 130 24.96 -6.80 -9.64
C GLY A 130 25.50 -5.47 -9.08
N ASN A 131 24.66 -4.48 -8.83
CA ASN A 131 25.04 -3.20 -8.23
C ASN A 131 24.50 -3.10 -6.79
N LEU A 132 25.26 -3.67 -5.83
CA LEU A 132 24.85 -3.73 -4.42
C LEU A 132 24.50 -2.35 -3.82
N PRO A 133 25.31 -1.28 -4.00
CA PRO A 133 24.93 0.05 -3.48
C PRO A 133 23.60 0.58 -4.02
N GLU A 134 23.32 0.37 -5.30
CA GLU A 134 22.05 0.81 -5.89
C GLU A 134 20.89 -0.06 -5.41
N LEU A 135 21.11 -1.38 -5.26
CA LEU A 135 20.11 -2.28 -4.70
C LEU A 135 19.77 -1.91 -3.25
N GLU A 136 20.76 -1.61 -2.41
CA GLU A 136 20.55 -1.12 -1.03
C GLU A 136 19.77 0.18 -1.01
N ARG A 137 20.03 1.11 -1.94
CA ARG A 137 19.30 2.37 -2.06
C ARG A 137 17.84 2.16 -2.45
N LEU A 138 17.57 1.29 -3.42
CA LEU A 138 16.23 1.02 -3.93
C LEU A 138 15.38 0.18 -2.96
N LEU A 139 16.02 -0.63 -2.11
CA LEU A 139 15.37 -1.46 -1.10
C LEU A 139 15.29 -0.79 0.27
N ALA A 140 15.78 0.44 0.41
CA ALA A 140 15.65 1.20 1.65
C ALA A 140 14.16 1.48 1.90
N VAL A 141 13.64 0.95 3.01
CA VAL A 141 12.25 1.19 3.41
C VAL A 141 12.05 2.70 3.61
N PRO A 142 11.12 3.33 2.88
CA PRO A 142 10.87 4.75 3.01
C PRO A 142 10.35 5.06 4.42
N PRO A 143 10.66 6.25 4.97
CA PRO A 143 10.06 6.67 6.21
C PRO A 143 8.53 6.81 6.02
N PRO A 144 7.74 6.54 7.07
CA PRO A 144 6.30 6.76 7.00
C PRO A 144 5.99 8.25 6.77
N PRO A 145 4.88 8.56 6.08
CA PRO A 145 4.47 9.94 5.84
C PRO A 145 4.11 10.65 7.14
N MET A 146 4.22 11.98 7.15
CA MET A 146 3.97 12.80 8.35
C MET A 146 2.53 12.64 8.85
N GLU A 147 1.60 12.45 7.91
CA GLU A 147 0.19 12.16 8.12
C GLU A 147 0.01 10.91 8.99
N CYS A 148 0.83 9.87 8.78
CA CYS A 148 0.79 8.65 9.59
C CYS A 148 1.57 8.77 10.91
N GLU A 149 2.69 9.50 10.92
CA GLU A 149 3.50 9.72 12.13
C GLU A 149 2.68 10.33 13.29
N ILE A 150 1.80 11.28 12.98
CA ILE A 150 0.89 11.89 13.96
C ILE A 150 -0.07 10.84 14.56
N LEU A 151 -0.49 9.86 13.75
CA LEU A 151 -1.45 8.82 14.13
C LEU A 151 -0.84 7.69 14.96
N ARG A 152 0.46 7.42 14.85
CA ARG A 152 1.12 6.29 15.56
C ARG A 152 0.92 6.34 17.07
N SER A 153 0.79 7.56 17.64
CA SER A 153 0.59 7.77 19.08
C SER A 153 -0.86 7.53 19.54
N VAL A 154 -1.83 7.61 18.63
CA VAL A 154 -3.27 7.55 18.93
C VAL A 154 -3.98 6.37 18.27
N CYS A 155 -3.31 5.65 17.38
CA CYS A 155 -3.82 4.51 16.63
C CYS A 155 -2.77 3.38 16.58
N PRO A 156 -2.78 2.47 17.58
CA PRO A 156 -1.73 1.47 17.78
C PRO A 156 -1.55 0.44 16.65
N SER A 157 -2.47 0.39 15.66
CA SER A 157 -2.39 -0.51 14.51
C SER A 157 -1.87 0.15 13.23
N LEU A 158 -1.90 1.48 13.12
CA LEU A 158 -1.46 2.20 11.92
C LEU A 158 0.07 2.37 11.86
N GLY A 159 0.75 2.14 12.98
CA GLY A 159 2.17 2.45 13.13
C GLY A 159 3.14 1.34 12.71
N ASP A 160 2.69 0.12 12.47
CA ASP A 160 3.57 -1.01 12.10
C ASP A 160 3.61 -1.28 10.59
N GLY A 161 2.95 -0.42 9.81
CA GLY A 161 2.85 -0.51 8.35
C GLY A 161 1.63 -1.32 7.92
N PHE A 162 0.73 -0.71 7.14
CA PHE A 162 -0.42 -1.40 6.55
C PHE A 162 -0.03 -2.57 5.63
N TYR A 163 1.20 -2.54 5.13
CA TYR A 163 1.76 -3.52 4.20
C TYR A 163 2.70 -4.53 4.86
N GLY A 164 2.87 -4.45 6.19
CA GLY A 164 3.59 -5.44 6.98
C GLY A 164 2.66 -6.57 7.39
N GLY A 165 2.23 -7.38 6.41
CA GLY A 165 1.49 -8.61 6.68
C GLY A 165 2.14 -9.41 7.81
N ARG A 166 1.31 -9.90 8.73
CA ARG A 166 1.68 -11.06 9.53
C ARG A 166 1.83 -12.28 8.64
#